data_AF-A0A537I3P4-F1
#
_entry.id   AF-A0A537I3P4-F1
#
_cell.length_a   1.000
_cell.length_b   1.000
_cell.length_c   1.000
_cell.angle_alpha   90.00
_cell.angle_beta   90.00
_cell.angle_gamma   90.00
#
_symmetry.space_group_name_H-M   'P 1'
#
loop_
_entity.id
_entity.type
_entity.pdbx_description
1 polymer ?
#
loop_
_entity_poly.entity_id
_entity_poly.type
_entity_poly.pdbx_seq_one_letter_code
_entity_poly.pdbx_strand_id
1 'polypeptide(L)' 'MQELHTIQTSDLVDMLSKQTIEYSKMLVEGASDEKYLSSKLSIEALQAEIRSRQKSGIISPNPVTK' A
#
# COMPACT_ATOMS: atom_id res chain seq x y z
N MET A 1 -13.42 -6.14 4.74
CA MET A 1 -12.25 -5.69 3.95
C MET A 1 -11.94 -6.77 2.94
N GLN A 2 -11.68 -6.43 1.67
CA GLN A 2 -11.18 -7.40 0.69
C GLN A 2 -9.91 -8.08 1.23
N GLU A 3 -9.80 -9.37 0.99
CA GLU A 3 -8.65 -10.16 1.39
C GLU A 3 -7.44 -9.79 0.53
N LEU A 4 -6.60 -8.88 1.04
CA LEU A 4 -5.41 -8.37 0.32
C LEU A 4 -4.49 -9.49 -0.18
N HIS A 5 -4.47 -10.64 0.51
CA HIS A 5 -3.67 -11.81 0.14
C HIS A 5 -4.09 -12.45 -1.19
N THR A 6 -5.32 -12.21 -1.67
CA THR A 6 -5.83 -12.72 -2.95
C THR A 6 -5.49 -11.85 -4.16
N ILE A 7 -5.07 -10.60 -3.90
CA ILE A 7 -4.77 -9.60 -4.93
C ILE A 7 -3.34 -9.79 -5.43
N GLN A 8 -3.05 -9.58 -6.73
CA GLN A 8 -1.68 -9.68 -7.23
C GLN A 8 -0.79 -8.56 -6.68
N THR A 9 0.51 -8.82 -6.57
CA THR A 9 1.45 -7.84 -5.99
C THR A 9 1.51 -6.54 -6.80
N SER A 10 1.44 -6.60 -8.13
CA SER A 10 1.37 -5.42 -9.00
C SER A 10 0.16 -4.55 -8.66
N ASP A 11 -1.01 -5.18 -8.51
CA ASP A 11 -2.26 -4.49 -8.18
C ASP A 11 -2.21 -3.88 -6.77
N LEU A 12 -1.57 -4.57 -5.80
CA LEU A 12 -1.34 -4.02 -4.46
C LEU A 12 -0.45 -2.77 -4.49
N VAL A 13 0.60 -2.77 -5.33
CA VAL A 13 1.48 -1.61 -5.51
C VAL A 13 0.72 -0.46 -6.17
N ASP A 14 -0.10 -0.74 -7.18
CA ASP A 14 -0.93 0.27 -7.85
C ASP A 14 -1.98 0.86 -6.88
N MET A 15 -2.61 0.00 -6.06
CA MET A 15 -3.54 0.43 -5.01
C MET A 15 -2.85 1.30 -3.97
N LEU A 16 -1.62 0.94 -3.56
CA LEU A 16 -0.82 1.74 -2.63
C LEU A 16 -0.48 3.12 -3.21
N SER A 17 -0.10 3.17 -4.48
CA SER A 17 0.17 4.42 -5.19
C SER A 17 -1.06 5.33 -5.22
N LYS A 18 -2.22 4.77 -5.62
CA LYS A 18 -3.50 5.49 -5.65
C LYS A 18 -3.88 6.04 -4.27
N GLN A 19 -3.82 5.20 -3.22
CA GLN A 19 -4.15 5.64 -1.86
C GLN A 19 -3.20 6.71 -1.34
N THR A 20 -1.91 6.63 -1.67
CA THR A 20 -0.93 7.66 -1.27
C THR A 20 -1.21 9.00 -1.94
N ILE A 21 -1.61 8.99 -3.22
CA ILE A 21 -2.03 10.19 -3.95
C ILE A 21 -3.30 10.79 -3.32
N GLU A 22 -4.30 9.96 -3.02
CA GLU A 22 -5.54 10.43 -2.39
C GLU A 22 -5.28 11.00 -1.00
N TYR A 23 -4.48 10.34 -0.17
CA TYR A 23 -4.06 10.86 1.13
C TYR A 23 -3.38 12.23 1.00
N SER A 24 -2.49 12.38 0.02
CA SER A 24 -1.81 13.65 -0.24
C SER A 24 -2.77 14.76 -0.67
N LYS A 25 -3.78 14.44 -1.49
CA LYS A 25 -4.85 15.39 -1.85
C LYS A 25 -5.67 15.78 -0.63
N MET A 26 -6.03 14.81 0.21
CA MET A 26 -6.77 15.07 1.44
C MET A 26 -6.02 16.06 2.33
N LEU A 27 -4.68 15.99 2.43
CA LEU A 27 -3.88 16.94 3.22
C LEU A 27 -3.99 18.38 2.71
N VAL A 28 -4.15 18.57 1.40
CA VAL A 28 -4.30 19.88 0.77
C VAL A 28 -5.73 20.39 0.87
N GLU A 29 -6.72 19.51 0.69
CA GLU A 29 -8.14 19.84 0.67
C GLU A 29 -8.77 20.00 2.07
N GLY A 30 -8.04 19.62 3.13
CA GLY A 30 -8.54 19.72 4.51
C GLY A 30 -9.64 18.71 4.81
N ALA A 31 -9.40 17.43 4.54
CA ALA A 31 -10.32 16.34 4.89
C ALA A 31 -10.52 16.23 6.42
N SER A 32 -11.54 15.46 6.85
CA SER A 32 -11.74 15.19 8.28
C SER A 32 -10.70 14.21 8.83
N ASP A 33 -10.41 14.31 10.13
CA ASP A 33 -9.53 13.39 10.86
C ASP A 33 -9.89 11.91 10.67
N GLU A 34 -11.19 11.61 10.60
CA GLU A 34 -11.70 10.26 10.33
C GLU A 34 -11.28 9.75 8.94
N LYS A 35 -11.38 10.60 7.91
CA LYS A 35 -10.96 10.25 6.55
C LYS A 35 -9.45 10.05 6.46
N TYR A 36 -8.67 10.90 7.13
CA TYR A 36 -7.23 10.74 7.22
C TYR A 36 -6.85 9.43 7.89
N LEU A 37 -7.47 9.11 9.03
CA LEU A 37 -7.20 7.89 9.76
C LEU A 37 -7.55 6.65 8.92
N SER A 38 -8.70 6.66 8.23
CA SER A 38 -9.12 5.56 7.37
C SER A 38 -8.17 5.36 6.18
N SER A 39 -7.72 6.44 5.54
CA SER A 39 -6.77 6.35 4.42
C SER A 39 -5.40 5.89 4.91
N LYS A 40 -4.91 6.40 6.05
CA LYS A 40 -3.66 5.96 6.67
C LYS A 40 -3.67 4.46 7.01
N LEU A 41 -4.72 3.96 7.65
CA LEU A 41 -4.85 2.53 7.97
C LEU A 41 -4.86 1.66 6.71
N SER A 42 -5.47 2.15 5.63
CA SER A 42 -5.48 1.44 4.34
C SER A 42 -4.09 1.37 3.70
N ILE A 43 -3.33 2.47 3.76
CA ILE A 43 -1.92 2.52 3.31
C ILE A 43 -1.06 1.55 4.13
N GLU A 44 -1.20 1.55 5.46
CA GLU A 44 -0.45 0.68 6.36
C GLU A 44 -0.73 -0.80 6.08
N ALA A 45 -1.99 -1.17 5.83
CA ALA A 45 -2.39 -2.53 5.49
C ALA A 45 -1.76 -3.00 4.16
N LEU A 46 -1.80 -2.15 3.12
CA LEU A 46 -1.17 -2.43 1.83
C LEU A 46 0.35 -2.60 1.96
N GLN A 47 1.01 -1.71 2.70
CA GLN A 47 2.45 -1.82 2.96
C GLN A 47 2.82 -3.07 3.77
N ALA A 48 1.98 -3.47 4.73
CA ALA A 48 2.19 -4.68 5.52
C ALA A 48 2.13 -5.93 4.64
N GLU A 49 1.12 -6.03 3.76
CA GLU A 49 0.97 -7.15 2.83
C GLU A 49 2.12 -7.22 1.83
N ILE A 50 2.49 -6.10 1.20
CA ILE A 50 3.62 -6.06 0.25
C ILE A 50 4.92 -6.50 0.94
N ARG A 51 5.19 -5.99 2.15
CA ARG A 51 6.38 -6.41 2.92
C ARG A 51 6.34 -7.88 3.32
N SER A 52 5.16 -8.41 3.67
CA SER A 52 4.98 -9.83 3.96
C SER A 52 5.39 -10.69 2.76
N ARG A 53 4.96 -10.30 1.55
CA ARG A 53 5.33 -11.00 0.30
C ARG A 53 6.81 -10.87 -0.07
N GLN A 54 7.42 -9.72 0.21
CA GLN A 54 8.86 -9.52 0.03
C GLN A 54 9.66 -10.45 0.94
N LYS A 55 9.27 -10.57 2.22
CA LYS A 55 9.92 -11.47 3.19
C LYS A 55 9.73 -12.94 2.84
N SER A 56 8.57 -13.30 2.29
CA SER A 56 8.26 -14.67 1.85
C SER A 56 8.93 -15.07 0.53
N GLY A 57 9.73 -14.20 -0.10
CA GLY A 57 10.44 -14.50 -1.35
C GLY A 57 9.55 -14.56 -2.59
N ILE A 58 8.27 -14.18 -2.47
CA ILE A 58 7.33 -14.04 -3.60
C ILE A 58 7.75 -12.88 -4.51
N ILE A 59 8.51 -11.93 -3.95
CA ILE A 59 9.06 -10.78 -4.64
C ILE A 59 10.58 -10.86 -4.42
N SER A 60 11.28 -11.48 -5.37
CA SER A 60 12.75 -11.50 -5.33
C SER A 60 13.27 -10.07 -5.52
N PRO A 61 13.97 -9.47 -4.55
CA PRO A 61 14.80 -8.31 -4.85
C PRO A 61 15.89 -8.84 -5.77
N ASN A 62 15.84 -8.46 -7.04
CA ASN A 62 16.85 -8.80 -8.02
C ASN A 62 18.24 -8.58 -7.38
N PRO A 63 19.07 -9.62 -7.17
CA PRO A 63 20.40 -9.40 -6.64
C PRO A 63 21.15 -8.66 -7.75
N VAL A 64 21.51 -7.40 -7.49
CA VAL A 64 22.44 -6.67 -8.35
C VAL A 64 23.74 -7.49 -8.36
N THR A 65 23.93 -8.27 -9.42
CA THR A 65 25.18 -8.97 -9.70
C THR A 65 26.27 -7.94 -9.90
N LYS A 66 27.39 -8.16 -9.17
CA LYS A 66 28.62 -7.38 -9.09
C LYS A 66 29.11 -6.78 -10.40
#